data_AF-A0A2U1J3V1-F1
#
_entry.id   AF-A0A2U1J3V1-F1
#
_cell.length_a   1.000
_cell.length_b   1.000
_cell.length_c   1.000
_cell.angle_alpha   90.00
_cell.angle_beta   90.00
_cell.angle_gamma   90.00
#
_symmetry.space_group_name_H-M   'P 1'
#
loop_
_entity.id
_entity.type
_entity.pdbx_description
1 polymer ?
#
loop_
_entity_poly.entity_id
_entity_poly.type
_entity_poly.pdbx_seq_one_letter_code
_entity_poly.pdbx_strand_id
1 'polypeptide(L)'
;MKFSKTFKANILLLGAVLLFNDQVISVPVRKNQSPRNINERISPVKKSKGNQQHAGIVNENKDSGVHGLKDDDYANLTVASGDEVTIYVTEYESSTATITVLESPVVYETKYHSSFTNLTMSTFGQVYRVTTFGESHCKSVGCIVDGCPPGLQLTEKDIQIQLDRRRPGQSALTTPRSETDTVTIQSGTEFGYTLGTPICLIVPNKDQKPKDYTETDFYPRPSHADWTYLKKYGVKASSGGGRSSARETIGRVASGAIAEKYLSLVHGVEIVGFVSSVGTAKLKCLNTFLGEDKGAEFFHLMETVKRDVVDATPTRCPVPETAQEITEEILRRKEENNSIGGTVTCVIRNCPIGLGEPCFDKLEAKLAHAMLSIPATKGFEIGSGFEGAKMSGKDHNDAFISDGKGGLKTVKNHSGGIQGGISNGEHIYFTVAFKPAATISLSQETSAYDGEPGTLEARGRHDPCVLPRAVPIVESMAALVLME
;
A
#
# COMPACT_ATOMS: atom_id res chain seq x y z
N MET A 1 -38.50 -33.26 -49.85
CA MET A 1 -37.26 -32.46 -49.70
C MET A 1 -36.78 -32.58 -48.27
N LYS A 2 -35.70 -33.32 -48.02
CA LYS A 2 -35.04 -33.39 -46.72
C LYS A 2 -33.82 -32.47 -46.78
N PHE A 3 -33.76 -31.47 -45.91
CA PHE A 3 -32.56 -30.66 -45.74
C PHE A 3 -31.80 -31.20 -44.53
N SER A 4 -30.71 -31.93 -44.75
CA SER A 4 -29.67 -32.11 -43.72
C SER A 4 -28.71 -30.93 -43.83
N LYS A 5 -28.64 -30.08 -42.81
CA LYS A 5 -27.53 -29.14 -42.67
C LYS A 5 -26.49 -29.77 -41.76
N THR A 6 -25.34 -30.10 -42.34
CA THR A 6 -24.11 -30.41 -41.60
C THR A 6 -23.46 -29.08 -41.25
N PHE A 7 -23.26 -28.79 -39.97
CA PHE A 7 -22.40 -27.69 -39.53
C PHE A 7 -21.05 -28.27 -39.14
N LYS A 8 -19.98 -27.77 -39.78
CA LYS A 8 -18.59 -27.96 -39.33
C LYS A 8 -18.24 -26.81 -38.41
N ALA A 9 -17.83 -27.10 -37.19
CA ALA A 9 -17.26 -26.12 -36.27
C ALA A 9 -15.96 -26.69 -35.70
N ASN A 10 -14.84 -25.98 -35.92
CA ASN A 10 -13.57 -26.28 -35.27
C ASN A 10 -13.65 -25.77 -33.82
N ILE A 11 -13.67 -26.66 -32.84
CA ILE A 11 -13.71 -26.27 -31.41
C ILE A 11 -12.69 -27.09 -30.64
N LEU A 12 -11.80 -26.40 -29.91
CA LEU A 12 -10.85 -26.98 -28.97
C LEU A 12 -11.62 -27.41 -27.70
N LEU A 13 -11.76 -28.71 -27.44
CA LEU A 13 -12.48 -29.21 -26.26
C LEU A 13 -11.59 -29.17 -25.01
N LEU A 14 -11.98 -28.37 -24.01
CA LEU A 14 -11.49 -28.44 -22.64
C LEU A 14 -12.68 -28.74 -21.72
N GLY A 15 -13.00 -30.03 -21.59
CA GLY A 15 -14.08 -30.55 -20.74
C GLY A 15 -15.45 -30.63 -21.43
N ALA A 16 -16.13 -31.76 -21.30
CA ALA A 16 -17.54 -31.91 -21.68
C ALA A 16 -18.35 -32.34 -20.45
N VAL A 17 -19.53 -31.75 -20.27
CA VAL A 17 -20.54 -32.22 -19.31
C VAL A 17 -21.73 -32.73 -20.12
N LEU A 18 -22.14 -33.96 -19.87
CA LEU A 18 -23.36 -34.54 -20.44
C LEU A 18 -24.44 -34.55 -19.37
N LEU A 19 -25.63 -34.05 -19.73
CA LEU A 19 -26.84 -34.12 -18.91
C LEU A 19 -27.73 -35.23 -19.45
N PHE A 20 -28.13 -36.15 -18.57
CA PHE A 20 -29.09 -37.20 -18.87
C PHE A 20 -30.11 -37.26 -17.72
N ASN A 21 -31.41 -37.12 -18.02
CA ASN A 21 -32.52 -37.11 -17.04
C ASN A 21 -32.29 -36.25 -15.79
N ASP A 22 -31.96 -34.97 -15.99
CA ASP A 22 -31.76 -33.98 -14.91
C ASP A 22 -30.69 -34.33 -13.87
N GLN A 23 -29.79 -35.28 -14.15
CA GLN A 23 -28.61 -35.56 -13.33
C GLN A 23 -27.32 -35.09 -14.03
N VAL A 24 -26.47 -34.38 -13.26
CA VAL A 24 -25.17 -33.88 -13.72
C VAL A 24 -24.11 -34.97 -13.52
N ILE A 25 -23.54 -35.46 -14.62
CA ILE A 25 -22.38 -36.37 -14.58
C ILE A 25 -21.10 -35.55 -14.80
N SER A 26 -20.28 -35.45 -13.75
CA SER A 26 -18.95 -34.82 -13.79
C SER A 26 -17.88 -35.87 -14.07
N VAL A 27 -17.03 -35.65 -15.09
CA VAL A 27 -15.89 -36.54 -15.41
C VAL A 27 -14.58 -35.77 -15.18
N PRO A 28 -13.78 -36.10 -14.14
CA PRO A 28 -12.49 -35.45 -13.92
C PRO A 28 -11.38 -36.05 -14.79
N VAL A 29 -10.50 -35.21 -15.35
CA VAL A 29 -9.32 -35.63 -16.13
C VAL A 29 -8.02 -35.38 -15.34
N ARG A 30 -7.13 -36.38 -15.26
CA ARG A 30 -5.77 -36.24 -14.70
C ARG A 30 -4.71 -35.93 -15.78
N LYS A 31 -3.65 -35.23 -15.38
CA LYS A 31 -2.59 -34.66 -16.21
C LYS A 31 -1.48 -35.67 -16.59
N ASN A 32 -1.13 -35.72 -17.88
CA ASN A 32 0.11 -36.21 -18.51
C ASN A 32 0.62 -37.64 -18.26
N GLN A 33 0.51 -38.53 -19.26
CA GLN A 33 1.56 -39.51 -19.63
C GLN A 33 1.58 -39.74 -21.17
N SER A 34 2.76 -40.02 -21.72
CA SER A 34 3.19 -39.96 -23.14
C SER A 34 2.70 -41.10 -24.06
N PRO A 35 2.71 -40.94 -25.40
CA PRO A 35 2.07 -41.86 -26.35
C PRO A 35 2.95 -43.07 -26.74
N ARG A 36 2.34 -44.24 -27.02
CA ARG A 36 2.96 -45.37 -27.72
C ARG A 36 2.13 -45.79 -28.94
N ASN A 37 2.81 -45.90 -30.09
CA ASN A 37 2.33 -46.34 -31.42
C ASN A 37 1.98 -47.83 -31.48
N ILE A 38 0.91 -48.25 -32.17
CA ILE A 38 0.78 -49.58 -32.82
C ILE A 38 -0.08 -49.51 -34.11
N ASN A 39 0.36 -50.25 -35.15
CA ASN A 39 -0.18 -50.39 -36.52
C ASN A 39 -1.14 -51.61 -36.71
N GLU A 40 -1.98 -51.54 -37.76
CA GLU A 40 -2.35 -52.59 -38.76
C GLU A 40 -3.68 -53.40 -38.78
N ARG A 41 -3.95 -53.95 -40.00
CA ARG A 41 -5.20 -54.32 -40.75
C ARG A 41 -5.83 -55.70 -40.44
N ILE A 42 -7.04 -55.97 -41.00
CA ILE A 42 -7.72 -57.28 -41.27
C ILE A 42 -9.09 -57.10 -42.03
N SER A 43 -9.61 -58.18 -42.66
CA SER A 43 -10.80 -58.30 -43.52
C SER A 43 -11.95 -59.15 -42.84
N PRO A 44 -12.98 -59.77 -43.48
CA PRO A 44 -14.38 -59.53 -43.07
C PRO A 44 -15.26 -60.75 -42.59
N VAL A 45 -16.31 -60.40 -41.81
CA VAL A 45 -17.66 -61.02 -41.59
C VAL A 45 -17.84 -62.31 -40.75
N LYS A 46 -18.73 -62.26 -39.73
CA LYS A 46 -19.99 -63.07 -39.59
C LYS A 46 -20.86 -62.68 -38.38
N LYS A 47 -22.18 -62.58 -38.59
CA LYS A 47 -23.24 -62.22 -37.62
C LYS A 47 -23.73 -63.42 -36.78
N SER A 48 -24.00 -63.21 -35.49
CA SER A 48 -25.03 -63.94 -34.70
C SER A 48 -25.42 -63.12 -33.45
N LYS A 49 -26.61 -62.51 -33.39
CA LYS A 49 -27.85 -62.96 -32.71
C LYS A 49 -27.71 -63.19 -31.19
N GLY A 50 -28.19 -62.24 -30.40
CA GLY A 50 -28.48 -62.40 -28.96
C GLY A 50 -28.97 -61.08 -28.35
N ASN A 51 -30.17 -61.10 -27.76
CA ASN A 51 -30.86 -59.96 -27.15
C ASN A 51 -30.16 -59.44 -25.89
N GLN A 52 -29.57 -58.24 -25.95
CA GLN A 52 -29.38 -57.33 -24.81
C GLN A 52 -29.36 -55.88 -25.32
N GLN A 53 -30.00 -54.96 -24.60
CA GLN A 53 -29.93 -53.51 -24.87
C GLN A 53 -28.57 -52.99 -24.39
N HIS A 54 -27.82 -52.33 -25.28
CA HIS A 54 -26.52 -51.71 -25.01
C HIS A 54 -26.41 -50.40 -25.78
N ALA A 55 -26.04 -49.30 -25.11
CA ALA A 55 -25.47 -48.14 -25.77
C ALA A 55 -23.97 -48.40 -26.00
N GLY A 56 -23.51 -48.32 -27.26
CA GLY A 56 -22.13 -48.64 -27.63
C GLY A 56 -21.48 -47.50 -28.39
N ILE A 57 -20.25 -47.16 -28.02
CA ILE A 57 -19.37 -46.31 -28.83
C ILE A 57 -18.71 -47.21 -29.87
N VAL A 58 -19.05 -47.02 -31.14
CA VAL A 58 -18.38 -47.72 -32.24
C VAL A 58 -17.16 -46.92 -32.63
N ASN A 59 -15.98 -47.44 -32.29
CA ASN A 59 -14.72 -46.91 -32.79
C ASN A 59 -14.43 -47.59 -34.13
N GLU A 60 -14.43 -46.85 -35.24
CA GLU A 60 -14.14 -47.42 -36.56
C GLU A 60 -12.64 -47.70 -36.71
N ASN A 61 -12.15 -48.79 -36.07
CA ASN A 61 -11.07 -49.67 -36.54
C ASN A 61 -10.78 -50.80 -35.50
N LYS A 62 -11.39 -51.97 -35.74
CA LYS A 62 -11.09 -53.36 -35.30
C LYS A 62 -11.17 -53.83 -33.83
N ASP A 63 -12.05 -54.83 -33.68
CA ASP A 63 -11.93 -56.09 -32.94
C ASP A 63 -11.37 -56.02 -31.51
N SER A 64 -12.19 -55.50 -30.61
CA SER A 64 -12.29 -56.03 -29.25
C SER A 64 -13.72 -55.82 -28.76
N GLY A 65 -14.21 -56.75 -27.94
CA GLY A 65 -15.62 -56.99 -27.71
C GLY A 65 -16.45 -55.78 -27.28
N VAL A 66 -17.75 -55.87 -27.56
CA VAL A 66 -18.78 -54.98 -26.98
C VAL A 66 -18.68 -55.11 -25.45
N HIS A 67 -18.05 -54.14 -24.81
CA HIS A 67 -18.25 -53.95 -23.37
C HIS A 67 -19.53 -53.16 -23.20
N GLY A 68 -20.60 -53.85 -22.84
CA GLY A 68 -21.82 -53.22 -22.38
C GLY A 68 -21.52 -52.45 -21.09
N LEU A 69 -21.75 -51.14 -21.12
CA LEU A 69 -21.71 -50.30 -19.92
C LEU A 69 -23.05 -50.48 -19.20
N LYS A 70 -23.01 -50.88 -17.93
CA LYS A 70 -24.17 -50.79 -17.04
C LYS A 70 -24.30 -49.36 -16.52
N ASP A 71 -25.45 -49.03 -15.92
CA ASP A 71 -25.85 -47.68 -15.49
C ASP A 71 -24.83 -46.92 -14.61
N ASP A 72 -23.81 -47.61 -14.06
CA ASP A 72 -22.74 -47.02 -13.23
C ASP A 72 -21.32 -47.07 -13.85
N ASP A 73 -21.18 -47.44 -15.13
CA ASP A 73 -19.86 -47.55 -15.78
C ASP A 73 -19.46 -46.23 -16.49
N TYR A 74 -18.46 -45.53 -15.93
CA TYR A 74 -17.86 -44.34 -16.54
C TYR A 74 -16.74 -44.73 -17.53
N ALA A 75 -16.93 -44.45 -18.82
CA ALA A 75 -15.89 -44.62 -19.84
C ALA A 75 -15.04 -43.35 -20.00
N ASN A 76 -13.72 -43.46 -19.85
CA ASN A 76 -12.79 -42.35 -20.10
C ASN A 76 -12.41 -42.31 -21.58
N LEU A 77 -12.69 -41.19 -22.25
CA LEU A 77 -12.23 -40.92 -23.62
C LEU A 77 -11.12 -39.86 -23.60
N THR A 78 -9.97 -40.18 -24.18
CA THR A 78 -8.85 -39.24 -24.35
C THR A 78 -8.74 -38.92 -25.84
N VAL A 79 -8.93 -37.65 -26.21
CA VAL A 79 -8.85 -37.17 -27.59
C VAL A 79 -7.67 -36.20 -27.69
N ALA A 80 -6.83 -36.32 -28.72
CA ALA A 80 -5.73 -35.40 -28.93
C ALA A 80 -6.24 -34.04 -29.43
N SER A 81 -5.53 -32.97 -29.08
CA SER A 81 -5.87 -31.61 -29.50
C SER A 81 -5.82 -31.48 -31.03
N GLY A 82 -6.98 -31.34 -31.66
CA GLY A 82 -7.12 -31.12 -33.11
C GLY A 82 -7.93 -32.18 -33.87
N ASP A 83 -8.36 -33.27 -33.20
CA ASP A 83 -9.17 -34.31 -33.83
C ASP A 83 -10.68 -34.03 -33.71
N GLU A 84 -11.45 -34.28 -34.78
CA GLU A 84 -12.92 -34.24 -34.76
C GLU A 84 -13.49 -35.57 -34.24
N VAL A 85 -14.40 -35.52 -33.26
CA VAL A 85 -15.12 -36.69 -32.76
C VAL A 85 -16.59 -36.59 -33.14
N THR A 86 -17.13 -37.66 -33.74
CA THR A 86 -18.56 -37.80 -34.03
C THR A 86 -19.16 -38.85 -33.10
N ILE A 87 -20.12 -38.47 -32.27
CA ILE A 87 -20.82 -39.38 -31.36
C ILE A 87 -22.18 -39.73 -31.97
N TYR A 88 -22.45 -41.02 -32.16
CA TYR A 88 -23.75 -41.51 -32.63
C TYR A 88 -24.57 -42.01 -31.45
N VAL A 89 -25.74 -41.41 -31.23
CA VAL A 89 -26.74 -41.89 -30.26
C VAL A 89 -27.74 -42.75 -31.02
N THR A 90 -27.89 -44.02 -30.64
CA THR A 90 -28.91 -44.90 -31.19
C THR A 90 -30.04 -45.04 -30.19
N GLU A 91 -31.18 -44.39 -30.46
CA GLU A 91 -32.45 -44.75 -29.81
C GLU A 91 -33.49 -45.14 -30.86
N TYR A 92 -34.15 -46.26 -30.59
CA TYR A 92 -35.40 -46.63 -31.23
C TYR A 92 -36.54 -45.88 -30.52
N GLU A 93 -37.38 -45.26 -31.35
CA GLU A 93 -38.71 -44.71 -31.04
C GLU A 93 -38.76 -43.38 -30.27
N SER A 94 -38.97 -42.32 -31.07
CA SER A 94 -39.69 -41.09 -30.77
C SER A 94 -39.32 -40.34 -29.49
N SER A 95 -38.07 -39.88 -29.40
CA SER A 95 -37.69 -38.79 -28.48
C SER A 95 -36.71 -37.86 -29.19
N THR A 96 -37.05 -36.59 -29.33
CA THR A 96 -36.11 -35.57 -29.80
C THR A 96 -35.18 -35.19 -28.65
N ALA A 97 -33.92 -35.65 -28.68
CA ALA A 97 -32.89 -35.15 -27.77
C ALA A 97 -32.40 -33.78 -28.25
N THR A 98 -32.55 -32.76 -27.41
CA THR A 98 -32.01 -31.41 -27.68
C THR A 98 -30.63 -31.33 -27.03
N ILE A 99 -29.57 -31.28 -27.84
CA ILE A 99 -28.22 -31.01 -27.35
C ILE A 99 -28.10 -29.50 -27.23
N THR A 100 -28.20 -28.98 -26.01
CA THR A 100 -27.84 -27.60 -25.71
C THR A 100 -26.35 -27.58 -25.40
N VAL A 101 -25.54 -27.11 -26.35
CA VAL A 101 -24.17 -26.68 -26.05
C VAL A 101 -24.33 -25.40 -25.23
N LEU A 102 -24.29 -25.54 -23.90
CA LEU A 102 -24.08 -24.39 -23.04
C LEU A 102 -22.68 -23.88 -23.41
N GLU A 103 -22.58 -22.66 -23.94
CA GLU A 103 -21.33 -21.94 -23.83
C GLU A 103 -20.98 -21.99 -22.35
N SER A 104 -19.90 -22.70 -22.02
CA SER A 104 -19.36 -22.66 -20.66
C SER A 104 -19.35 -21.19 -20.28
N PRO A 105 -19.94 -20.78 -19.14
CA PRO A 105 -19.70 -19.43 -18.64
C PRO A 105 -18.20 -19.32 -18.66
N VAL A 106 -17.63 -18.39 -19.45
CA VAL A 106 -16.19 -18.29 -19.70
C VAL A 106 -15.52 -18.64 -18.39
N VAL A 107 -15.06 -19.88 -18.29
CA VAL A 107 -14.33 -20.30 -17.12
C VAL A 107 -13.04 -19.63 -17.47
N TYR A 108 -12.90 -18.39 -17.00
CA TYR A 108 -11.60 -17.87 -16.70
C TYR A 108 -11.01 -19.03 -15.91
N GLU A 109 -10.16 -19.82 -16.54
CA GLU A 109 -9.04 -20.39 -15.83
C GLU A 109 -8.39 -19.17 -15.22
N THR A 110 -8.86 -18.77 -14.04
CA THR A 110 -7.98 -18.31 -13.01
C THR A 110 -7.01 -19.47 -12.87
N LYS A 111 -5.96 -19.45 -13.71
CA LYS A 111 -4.65 -19.88 -13.28
C LYS A 111 -4.45 -19.09 -12.00
N TYR A 112 -4.87 -19.67 -10.88
CA TYR A 112 -4.57 -19.16 -9.56
C TYR A 112 -3.04 -19.23 -9.51
N HIS A 113 -2.41 -18.15 -9.98
CA HIS A 113 -0.97 -17.98 -9.86
C HIS A 113 -0.70 -18.14 -8.38
N SER A 114 0.41 -18.80 -8.06
CA SER A 114 0.90 -19.00 -6.69
C SER A 114 1.14 -17.70 -5.89
N SER A 115 0.68 -16.55 -6.37
CA SER A 115 0.76 -15.21 -5.78
C SER A 115 -0.28 -14.93 -4.68
N PHE A 116 -1.22 -15.84 -4.39
CA PHE A 116 -2.27 -15.63 -3.37
C PHE A 116 -1.80 -15.78 -1.91
N THR A 117 -0.51 -16.01 -1.64
CA THR A 117 0.03 -16.22 -0.28
C THR A 117 0.55 -14.95 0.39
N ASN A 118 0.47 -13.79 -0.25
CA ASN A 118 1.05 -12.56 0.28
C ASN A 118 0.07 -11.83 1.20
N LEU A 119 0.25 -12.01 2.52
CA LEU A 119 -0.43 -11.22 3.54
C LEU A 119 0.02 -9.76 3.49
N THR A 120 -0.92 -8.83 3.55
CA THR A 120 -0.67 -7.39 3.61
C THR A 120 -0.73 -6.90 5.06
N MET A 121 0.20 -6.03 5.45
CA MET A 121 0.11 -5.30 6.72
C MET A 121 -0.54 -3.94 6.48
N SER A 122 -1.67 -3.67 7.13
CA SER A 122 -2.34 -2.35 7.15
C SER A 122 -2.50 -1.78 8.56
N THR A 123 -1.81 -2.39 9.54
CA THR A 123 -1.94 -2.07 10.95
C THR A 123 -0.58 -1.63 11.51
N PHE A 124 -0.61 -0.56 12.30
CA PHE A 124 0.51 -0.05 13.08
C PHE A 124 0.16 -0.17 14.58
N GLY A 125 1.15 -0.44 15.43
CA GLY A 125 0.96 -0.63 16.88
C GLY A 125 0.47 -2.03 17.27
N GLN A 126 0.60 -2.35 18.55
CA GLN A 126 0.11 -3.56 19.21
C GLN A 126 -0.98 -3.21 20.23
N VAL A 127 -0.77 -2.16 21.03
CA VAL A 127 -1.71 -1.67 22.05
C VAL A 127 -2.53 -0.51 21.50
N TYR A 128 -1.89 0.60 21.14
CA TYR A 128 -2.54 1.71 20.44
C TYR A 128 -2.51 1.43 18.95
N ARG A 129 -3.47 0.61 18.52
CA ARG A 129 -3.43 -0.05 17.24
C ARG A 129 -4.25 0.71 16.19
N VAL A 130 -3.60 1.07 15.09
CA VAL A 130 -4.22 1.81 13.99
C VAL A 130 -4.24 0.95 12.74
N THR A 131 -5.44 0.63 12.24
CA THR A 131 -5.62 -0.02 10.95
C THR A 131 -6.15 0.98 9.94
N THR A 132 -5.38 1.31 8.90
CA THR A 132 -5.84 2.24 7.85
C THR A 132 -6.51 1.48 6.70
N PHE A 133 -7.42 2.13 5.98
CA PHE A 133 -8.09 1.56 4.81
C PHE A 133 -8.33 2.59 3.71
N GLY A 134 -8.62 2.09 2.51
CA GLY A 134 -9.00 2.87 1.34
C GLY A 134 -7.83 3.27 0.44
N GLU A 135 -8.16 3.44 -0.83
CA GLU A 135 -7.30 3.86 -1.91
C GLU A 135 -7.64 5.28 -2.37
N SER A 136 -6.72 5.92 -3.11
CA SER A 136 -6.86 7.34 -3.47
C SER A 136 -8.05 7.71 -4.33
N HIS A 137 -8.65 6.76 -5.06
CA HIS A 137 -9.88 6.99 -5.85
C HIS A 137 -11.01 6.03 -5.50
N CYS A 138 -10.99 5.45 -4.29
CA CYS A 138 -12.17 4.77 -3.75
C CYS A 138 -13.12 5.79 -3.12
N LYS A 139 -14.29 5.36 -2.66
CA LYS A 139 -15.31 6.25 -2.07
C LYS A 139 -14.77 7.08 -0.90
N SER A 140 -13.90 6.49 -0.10
CA SER A 140 -13.30 7.11 1.09
C SER A 140 -11.98 6.47 1.44
N VAL A 141 -11.22 7.16 2.29
CA VAL A 141 -10.11 6.60 3.08
C VAL A 141 -10.41 6.79 4.55
N GLY A 142 -9.69 6.09 5.42
CA GLY A 142 -9.92 6.21 6.85
C GLY A 142 -9.04 5.30 7.69
N CYS A 143 -9.39 5.18 8.95
CA CYS A 143 -8.76 4.25 9.87
C CYS A 143 -9.70 3.79 10.99
N ILE A 144 -9.30 2.71 11.64
CA ILE A 144 -9.83 2.24 12.90
C ILE A 144 -8.70 2.39 13.92
N VAL A 145 -8.98 3.07 15.02
CA VAL A 145 -8.08 3.21 16.17
C VAL A 145 -8.63 2.36 17.31
N ASP A 146 -7.82 1.42 17.78
CA ASP A 146 -8.10 0.54 18.91
C ASP A 146 -7.09 0.81 20.03
N GLY A 147 -7.49 0.60 21.29
CA GLY A 147 -6.65 0.89 22.46
C GLY A 147 -6.60 2.36 22.90
N CYS A 148 -7.45 3.24 22.34
CA CYS A 148 -7.59 4.60 22.86
C CYS A 148 -8.29 4.59 24.24
N PRO A 149 -7.74 5.21 25.30
CA PRO A 149 -8.36 5.20 26.63
C PRO A 149 -9.76 5.85 26.64
N PRO A 150 -10.70 5.37 27.48
CA PRO A 150 -12.01 6.01 27.65
C PRO A 150 -11.91 7.36 28.36
N GLY A 151 -12.90 8.23 28.14
CA GLY A 151 -13.03 9.51 28.83
C GLY A 151 -12.21 10.66 28.25
N LEU A 152 -11.49 10.45 27.14
CA LEU A 152 -10.84 11.54 26.41
C LEU A 152 -11.91 12.35 25.69
N GLN A 153 -11.98 13.66 25.94
CA GLN A 153 -12.85 14.54 25.17
C GLN A 153 -12.38 14.57 23.71
N LEU A 154 -13.23 14.17 22.77
CA LEU A 154 -12.86 14.04 21.36
C LEU A 154 -14.04 14.34 20.43
N THR A 155 -13.80 15.23 19.49
CA THR A 155 -14.69 15.59 18.39
C THR A 155 -13.92 15.65 17.07
N GLU A 156 -14.61 15.68 15.94
CA GLU A 156 -14.00 15.85 14.62
C GLU A 156 -13.13 17.10 14.54
N LYS A 157 -13.49 18.17 15.25
CA LYS A 157 -12.74 19.44 15.25
C LYS A 157 -11.32 19.27 15.76
N ASP A 158 -11.12 18.38 16.73
CA ASP A 158 -9.80 18.11 17.30
C ASP A 158 -8.87 17.45 16.26
N ILE A 159 -9.43 16.55 15.45
CA ILE A 159 -8.72 15.80 14.42
C ILE A 159 -8.51 16.67 13.16
N GLN A 160 -9.51 17.50 12.83
CA GLN A 160 -9.53 18.31 11.62
C GLN A 160 -8.35 19.29 11.56
N ILE A 161 -7.85 19.79 12.69
CA ILE A 161 -6.67 20.68 12.75
C ILE A 161 -5.47 20.05 12.03
N GLN A 162 -5.15 18.79 12.34
CA GLN A 162 -4.02 18.10 11.73
C GLN A 162 -4.29 17.70 10.27
N LEU A 163 -5.51 17.29 9.95
CA LEU A 163 -5.91 16.96 8.57
C LEU A 163 -5.88 18.19 7.65
N ASP A 164 -6.30 19.34 8.15
CA ASP A 164 -6.23 20.60 7.42
C ASP A 164 -4.78 20.95 7.13
N ARG A 165 -3.86 20.83 8.10
CA ARG A 165 -2.41 21.03 7.88
C ARG A 165 -1.85 20.09 6.80
N ARG A 166 -2.32 18.85 6.73
CA ARG A 166 -1.85 17.85 5.75
C ARG A 166 -2.36 18.08 4.32
N ARG A 167 -3.51 18.76 4.19
CA ARG A 167 -4.27 18.92 2.95
C ARG A 167 -3.43 19.49 1.80
N PRO A 168 -3.59 19.01 0.55
CA PRO A 168 -3.00 19.67 -0.62
C PRO A 168 -3.64 21.05 -0.89
N GLY A 169 -3.00 21.87 -1.74
CA GLY A 169 -3.61 23.09 -2.27
C GLY A 169 -3.77 24.23 -1.27
N GLN A 170 -3.00 24.24 -0.19
CA GLN A 170 -3.03 25.31 0.81
C GLN A 170 -2.34 26.60 0.31
N SER A 171 -1.45 26.49 -0.66
CA SER A 171 -0.67 27.62 -1.18
C SER A 171 -0.28 27.42 -2.64
N ALA A 172 0.19 28.50 -3.27
CA ALA A 172 0.73 28.48 -4.62
C ALA A 172 1.97 27.56 -4.78
N LEU A 173 2.60 27.16 -3.66
CA LEU A 173 3.76 26.26 -3.64
C LEU A 173 3.39 24.77 -3.73
N THR A 174 2.10 24.45 -3.56
CA THR A 174 1.60 23.07 -3.54
C THR A 174 0.75 22.76 -4.77
N THR A 175 0.42 21.49 -4.97
CA THR A 175 -0.49 21.04 -6.01
C THR A 175 -1.85 21.75 -5.89
N PRO A 176 -2.46 22.21 -6.99
CA PRO A 176 -3.77 22.87 -7.03
C PRO A 176 -4.96 21.93 -6.82
N ARG A 177 -4.78 20.77 -6.20
CA ARG A 177 -5.88 19.89 -5.78
C ARG A 177 -6.55 20.47 -4.54
N SER A 178 -7.88 20.43 -4.51
CA SER A 178 -8.66 20.93 -3.38
C SER A 178 -9.55 19.80 -2.86
N GLU A 179 -8.99 18.99 -1.95
CA GLU A 179 -9.71 17.95 -1.22
C GLU A 179 -9.99 18.45 0.18
N THR A 180 -11.23 18.49 0.67
CA THR A 180 -11.51 19.12 1.98
C THR A 180 -10.99 18.33 3.17
N ASP A 181 -10.66 17.04 2.98
CA ASP A 181 -10.19 16.11 4.02
C ASP A 181 -11.05 16.15 5.30
N THR A 182 -12.36 16.27 5.11
CA THR A 182 -13.32 16.36 6.21
C THR A 182 -13.48 15.01 6.89
N VAL A 183 -13.13 14.92 8.17
CA VAL A 183 -13.26 13.69 8.95
C VAL A 183 -14.65 13.57 9.57
N THR A 184 -15.10 12.33 9.73
CA THR A 184 -16.28 11.97 10.51
C THR A 184 -15.93 10.82 11.45
N ILE A 185 -16.28 10.96 12.73
CA ILE A 185 -16.20 9.88 13.70
C ILE A 185 -17.46 9.04 13.57
N GLN A 186 -17.30 7.75 13.23
CA GLN A 186 -18.40 6.82 13.02
C GLN A 186 -18.73 6.00 14.27
N SER A 187 -17.74 5.76 15.13
CA SER A 187 -17.87 4.94 16.34
C SER A 187 -16.83 5.34 17.38
N GLY A 188 -16.95 4.78 18.58
CA GLY A 188 -15.93 4.90 19.63
C GLY A 188 -16.00 6.17 20.47
N THR A 189 -16.95 7.07 20.17
CA THR A 189 -17.27 8.23 20.99
C THR A 189 -18.77 8.33 21.30
N GLU A 190 -19.10 8.90 22.45
CA GLU A 190 -20.46 9.27 22.84
C GLU A 190 -20.41 10.59 23.62
N PHE A 191 -21.35 11.50 23.35
CA PHE A 191 -21.40 12.84 23.97
C PHE A 191 -20.09 13.64 23.92
N GLY A 192 -19.25 13.40 22.90
CA GLY A 192 -17.96 14.06 22.73
C GLY A 192 -16.82 13.48 23.59
N TYR A 193 -16.97 12.25 24.10
CA TYR A 193 -15.94 11.53 24.84
C TYR A 193 -15.67 10.15 24.24
N THR A 194 -14.43 9.68 24.31
CA THR A 194 -14.07 8.32 23.91
C THR A 194 -14.67 7.28 24.87
N LEU A 195 -15.10 6.15 24.32
CA LEU A 195 -15.70 5.05 25.10
C LEU A 195 -14.69 3.97 25.52
N GLY A 196 -13.45 4.04 25.04
CA GLY A 196 -12.46 2.95 25.18
C GLY A 196 -12.61 1.84 24.14
N THR A 197 -13.68 1.87 23.35
CA THR A 197 -13.92 0.95 22.22
C THR A 197 -13.33 1.50 20.91
N PRO A 198 -13.19 0.68 19.86
CA PRO A 198 -12.61 1.13 18.59
C PRO A 198 -13.27 2.38 17.97
N ILE A 199 -12.44 3.36 17.62
CA ILE A 199 -12.84 4.61 16.97
C ILE A 199 -12.66 4.46 15.46
N CYS A 200 -13.76 4.52 14.72
CA CYS A 200 -13.74 4.49 13.26
C CYS A 200 -13.79 5.93 12.70
N LEU A 201 -12.82 6.27 11.84
CA LEU A 201 -12.68 7.56 11.20
C LEU A 201 -12.82 7.40 9.69
N ILE A 202 -13.69 8.21 9.06
CA ILE A 202 -13.91 8.21 7.61
C ILE A 202 -13.67 9.60 7.04
N VAL A 203 -12.97 9.64 5.89
CA VAL A 203 -12.79 10.83 5.07
C VAL A 203 -13.19 10.52 3.61
N PRO A 204 -14.25 11.16 3.06
CA PRO A 204 -14.67 10.92 1.68
C PRO A 204 -13.66 11.51 0.67
N ASN A 205 -13.51 10.86 -0.48
CA ASN A 205 -12.73 11.40 -1.61
C ASN A 205 -13.68 12.13 -2.57
N LYS A 206 -13.46 13.43 -2.83
CA LYS A 206 -14.38 14.26 -3.66
C LYS A 206 -13.84 14.59 -5.06
N ASP A 207 -12.53 14.73 -5.25
CA ASP A 207 -11.92 15.16 -6.52
C ASP A 207 -11.35 13.96 -7.32
N GLN A 208 -12.21 13.00 -7.64
CA GLN A 208 -11.81 11.86 -8.46
C GLN A 208 -11.90 12.19 -9.95
N LYS A 209 -10.75 12.28 -10.61
CA LYS A 209 -10.65 12.34 -12.08
C LYS A 209 -9.97 11.07 -12.60
N PRO A 210 -10.72 10.02 -12.95
CA PRO A 210 -10.15 8.75 -13.40
C PRO A 210 -9.30 8.85 -14.68
N LYS A 211 -9.53 9.88 -15.50
CA LYS A 211 -8.90 10.03 -16.83
C LYS A 211 -7.45 10.54 -16.78
N ASP A 212 -6.98 11.06 -15.65
CA ASP A 212 -5.64 11.66 -15.54
C ASP A 212 -4.49 10.61 -15.48
N TYR A 213 -4.79 9.30 -15.56
CA TYR A 213 -3.83 8.22 -15.28
C TYR A 213 -3.72 7.12 -16.36
N THR A 214 -4.37 7.28 -17.52
CA THR A 214 -4.44 6.24 -18.57
C THR A 214 -3.08 5.81 -19.11
N GLU A 215 -2.08 6.70 -19.08
CA GLU A 215 -0.73 6.37 -19.58
C GLU A 215 0.03 5.42 -18.64
N THR A 216 -0.32 5.41 -17.34
CA THR A 216 0.31 4.52 -16.35
C THR A 216 -0.08 3.05 -16.55
N ASP A 217 -1.10 2.78 -17.37
CA ASP A 217 -1.51 1.42 -17.74
C ASP A 217 -0.49 0.73 -18.63
N PHE A 218 0.24 1.50 -19.44
CA PHE A 218 1.27 0.99 -20.33
C PHE A 218 2.65 0.99 -19.67
N TYR A 219 2.96 2.03 -18.90
CA TYR A 219 4.28 2.23 -18.30
C TYR A 219 4.22 2.32 -16.77
N PRO A 220 5.08 1.59 -16.02
CA PRO A 220 5.32 1.88 -14.62
C PRO A 220 5.96 3.26 -14.49
N ARG A 221 5.50 4.09 -13.56
CA ARG A 221 6.12 5.40 -13.34
C ARG A 221 7.50 5.20 -12.70
N PRO A 222 8.55 5.87 -13.20
CA PRO A 222 9.86 5.80 -12.59
C PRO A 222 9.79 6.12 -11.09
N SER A 223 10.50 5.33 -10.28
CA SER A 223 10.59 5.58 -8.84
C SER A 223 9.26 5.48 -8.06
N HIS A 224 8.19 4.95 -8.67
CA HIS A 224 6.93 4.62 -8.01
C HIS A 224 6.80 3.12 -7.72
N ALA A 225 5.67 2.74 -7.12
CA ALA A 225 5.40 1.38 -6.69
C ALA A 225 4.70 0.52 -7.75
N ASP A 226 4.44 1.05 -8.96
CA ASP A 226 3.56 0.42 -9.95
C ASP A 226 4.02 -1.00 -10.31
N TRP A 227 5.30 -1.16 -10.66
CA TRP A 227 5.89 -2.47 -10.97
C TRP A 227 5.95 -3.42 -9.77
N THR A 228 6.43 -2.92 -8.63
CA THR A 228 6.65 -3.76 -7.44
C THR A 228 5.34 -4.23 -6.83
N TYR A 229 4.28 -3.41 -6.89
CA TYR A 229 2.94 -3.81 -6.47
C TYR A 229 2.35 -4.85 -7.42
N LEU A 230 2.48 -4.64 -8.74
CA LEU A 230 2.01 -5.62 -9.72
C LEU A 230 2.72 -6.97 -9.52
N LYS A 231 4.03 -6.98 -9.29
CA LYS A 231 4.78 -8.22 -9.03
C LYS A 231 4.45 -8.88 -7.71
N LYS A 232 4.22 -8.10 -6.65
CA LYS A 232 3.88 -8.65 -5.34
C LYS A 232 2.46 -9.23 -5.30
N TYR A 233 1.48 -8.53 -5.88
CA TYR A 233 0.06 -8.84 -5.70
C TYR A 233 -0.60 -9.46 -6.94
N GLY A 234 0.04 -9.40 -8.12
CA GLY A 234 -0.54 -9.86 -9.38
C GLY A 234 -1.69 -9.00 -9.90
N VAL A 235 -2.07 -7.94 -9.17
CA VAL A 235 -3.16 -7.03 -9.51
C VAL A 235 -2.69 -5.59 -9.46
N LYS A 236 -3.17 -4.78 -10.41
CA LYS A 236 -2.93 -3.34 -10.47
C LYS A 236 -4.23 -2.61 -10.12
N ALA A 237 -4.16 -1.65 -9.20
CA ALA A 237 -5.27 -0.73 -8.98
C ALA A 237 -5.38 0.22 -10.19
N SER A 238 -6.56 0.31 -10.79
CA SER A 238 -6.84 1.28 -11.87
C SER A 238 -6.79 2.73 -11.39
N SER A 239 -6.85 2.95 -10.08
CA SER A 239 -6.85 4.24 -9.40
C SER A 239 -5.44 4.85 -9.25
N GLY A 240 -4.58 4.79 -10.25
CA GLY A 240 -3.21 5.30 -10.18
C GLY A 240 -2.37 4.65 -9.08
N GLY A 241 -1.99 5.39 -8.04
CA GLY A 241 -1.14 4.90 -6.94
C GLY A 241 -1.78 3.89 -5.98
N GLY A 242 -3.11 3.68 -6.05
CA GLY A 242 -3.82 2.73 -5.20
C GLY A 242 -3.48 2.88 -3.71
N ARG A 243 -3.17 1.74 -3.05
CA ARG A 243 -2.81 1.69 -1.63
C ARG A 243 -1.44 2.33 -1.29
N SER A 244 -0.54 2.44 -2.27
CA SER A 244 0.78 3.09 -2.09
C SER A 244 0.70 4.62 -2.09
N SER A 245 -0.48 5.18 -2.38
CA SER A 245 -0.69 6.62 -2.47
C SER A 245 -0.54 7.31 -1.12
N ALA A 246 0.03 8.52 -1.13
CA ALA A 246 0.08 9.39 0.04
C ALA A 246 -1.31 9.78 0.58
N ARG A 247 -2.42 9.46 -0.12
CA ARG A 247 -3.77 9.58 0.44
C ARG A 247 -3.97 8.71 1.70
N GLU A 248 -3.30 7.56 1.77
CA GLU A 248 -3.34 6.66 2.94
C GLU A 248 -2.93 7.36 4.23
N THR A 249 -2.02 8.34 4.15
CA THR A 249 -1.53 9.12 5.31
C THR A 249 -2.63 9.91 6.02
N ILE A 250 -3.82 10.07 5.44
CA ILE A 250 -4.99 10.60 6.14
C ILE A 250 -5.32 9.76 7.36
N GLY A 251 -5.32 8.43 7.23
CA GLY A 251 -5.58 7.53 8.35
C GLY A 251 -4.56 7.71 9.47
N ARG A 252 -3.28 7.87 9.10
CA ARG A 252 -2.16 8.11 10.04
C ARG A 252 -2.29 9.44 10.77
N VAL A 253 -2.60 10.51 10.04
CA VAL A 253 -2.75 11.85 10.61
C VAL A 253 -3.98 11.92 11.51
N ALA A 254 -5.09 11.31 11.09
CA ALA A 254 -6.31 11.29 11.87
C ALA A 254 -6.13 10.54 13.20
N SER A 255 -5.50 9.36 13.17
CA SER A 255 -5.19 8.59 14.38
C SER A 255 -4.12 9.25 15.25
N GLY A 256 -3.12 9.88 14.62
CA GLY A 256 -2.04 10.59 15.30
C GLY A 256 -2.55 11.83 16.03
N ALA A 257 -3.54 12.54 15.50
CA ALA A 257 -4.18 13.67 16.19
C ALA A 257 -4.85 13.26 17.51
N ILE A 258 -5.47 12.06 17.55
CA ILE A 258 -6.05 11.51 18.78
C ILE A 258 -4.93 11.20 19.79
N ALA A 259 -3.87 10.52 19.34
CA ALA A 259 -2.71 10.18 20.17
C ALA A 259 -2.02 11.43 20.73
N GLU A 260 -1.76 12.42 19.88
CA GLU A 260 -1.14 13.69 20.26
C GLU A 260 -1.98 14.45 21.28
N LYS A 261 -3.32 14.49 21.09
CA LYS A 261 -4.22 15.12 22.06
C LYS A 261 -4.14 14.45 23.42
N TYR A 262 -4.13 13.11 23.47
CA TYR A 262 -3.97 12.38 24.72
C TYR A 262 -2.62 12.67 25.38
N LEU A 263 -1.52 12.52 24.64
CA LEU A 263 -0.16 12.73 25.14
C LEU A 263 0.03 14.16 25.67
N SER A 264 -0.53 15.15 24.98
CA SER A 264 -0.49 16.55 25.42
C SER A 264 -1.25 16.77 26.72
N LEU A 265 -2.48 16.25 26.83
CA LEU A 265 -3.32 16.45 28.02
C LEU A 265 -2.80 15.70 29.25
N VAL A 266 -2.31 14.48 29.07
CA VAL A 266 -1.93 13.58 30.19
C VAL A 266 -0.47 13.77 30.60
N HIS A 267 0.42 13.96 29.64
CA HIS A 267 1.86 14.01 29.89
C HIS A 267 2.50 15.37 29.59
N GLY A 268 1.75 16.34 29.04
CA GLY A 268 2.30 17.63 28.64
C GLY A 268 3.25 17.54 27.44
N VAL A 269 3.21 16.43 26.70
CA VAL A 269 4.07 16.20 25.52
C VAL A 269 3.74 17.20 24.43
N GLU A 270 4.77 17.79 23.85
CA GLU A 270 4.66 18.69 22.70
C GLU A 270 5.46 18.10 21.54
N ILE A 271 4.85 18.02 20.34
CA ILE A 271 5.50 17.50 19.14
C ILE A 271 5.47 18.58 18.06
N VAL A 272 6.63 19.05 17.63
CA VAL A 272 6.74 20.10 16.61
C VAL A 272 7.65 19.63 15.49
N GLY A 273 7.07 19.46 14.31
CA GLY A 273 7.79 19.18 13.08
C GLY A 273 7.93 20.46 12.24
N PHE A 274 9.00 20.56 11.46
CA PHE A 274 9.19 21.66 10.52
C PHE A 274 10.15 21.28 9.39
N VAL A 275 10.05 22.00 8.27
CA VAL A 275 10.94 21.80 7.12
C VAL A 275 12.30 22.42 7.43
N SER A 276 13.34 21.58 7.45
CA SER A 276 14.72 21.94 7.78
C SER A 276 15.59 22.13 6.54
N SER A 277 15.22 21.52 5.41
CA SER A 277 15.86 21.80 4.11
C SER A 277 14.98 21.44 2.91
N VAL A 278 15.24 22.10 1.78
CA VAL A 278 14.75 21.73 0.45
C VAL A 278 15.87 21.94 -0.56
N GLY A 279 16.29 20.87 -1.25
CA GLY A 279 17.46 20.90 -2.12
C GLY A 279 18.71 21.36 -1.36
N THR A 280 19.35 22.43 -1.83
CA THR A 280 20.52 23.04 -1.18
C THR A 280 20.17 24.10 -0.14
N ALA A 281 18.94 24.62 -0.13
CA ALA A 281 18.47 25.57 0.87
C ALA A 281 18.20 24.83 2.19
N LYS A 282 18.86 25.24 3.27
CA LYS A 282 18.79 24.55 4.57
C LYS A 282 19.02 25.51 5.73
N LEU A 283 18.53 25.15 6.90
CA LEU A 283 18.85 25.87 8.13
C LEU A 283 20.37 25.85 8.35
N LYS A 284 20.96 27.02 8.66
CA LYS A 284 22.41 27.17 8.87
C LYS A 284 22.90 26.33 10.07
N CYS A 285 22.08 26.22 11.11
CA CYS A 285 22.35 25.42 12.30
C CYS A 285 21.98 23.93 12.17
N LEU A 286 21.47 23.46 11.02
CA LEU A 286 21.06 22.06 10.87
C LEU A 286 22.27 21.13 10.97
N ASN A 287 22.31 20.30 12.01
CA ASN A 287 23.37 19.32 12.27
C ASN A 287 24.76 19.97 12.10
N THR A 288 25.07 20.91 12.98
CA THR A 288 26.38 21.58 13.07
C THR A 288 27.09 21.31 14.41
N PHE A 289 27.05 20.06 14.88
CA PHE A 289 27.65 19.64 16.16
C PHE A 289 29.20 19.65 16.17
N LEU A 290 29.85 19.61 15.01
CA LEU A 290 31.31 19.74 14.86
C LEU A 290 31.80 21.18 14.77
N GLY A 291 30.87 22.15 14.68
CA GLY A 291 31.18 23.58 14.60
C GLY A 291 31.62 24.18 15.94
N GLU A 292 32.01 25.46 15.91
CA GLU A 292 32.42 26.21 17.11
C GLU A 292 31.29 26.31 18.16
N ASP A 293 30.03 26.42 17.70
CA ASP A 293 28.85 26.51 18.56
C ASP A 293 28.40 25.14 19.14
N LYS A 294 28.97 24.03 18.63
CA LYS A 294 28.63 22.66 19.00
C LYS A 294 27.12 22.36 18.92
N GLY A 295 26.42 22.98 17.97
CA GLY A 295 24.98 22.85 17.78
C GLY A 295 24.12 23.61 18.80
N ALA A 296 24.69 24.56 19.54
CA ALA A 296 23.93 25.38 20.49
C ALA A 296 22.76 26.12 19.83
N GLU A 297 22.93 26.66 18.62
CA GLU A 297 21.85 27.32 17.89
C GLU A 297 20.74 26.32 17.52
N PHE A 298 21.12 25.11 17.13
CA PHE A 298 20.17 24.04 16.78
C PHE A 298 19.36 23.58 18.00
N PHE A 299 20.04 23.38 19.14
CA PHE A 299 19.36 23.03 20.39
C PHE A 299 18.44 24.16 20.88
N HIS A 300 18.85 25.42 20.72
CA HIS A 300 17.98 26.55 21.04
C HIS A 300 16.73 26.60 20.15
N LEU A 301 16.87 26.32 18.84
CA LEU A 301 15.73 26.18 17.95
C LEU A 301 14.82 25.03 18.41
N MET A 302 15.39 23.89 18.80
CA MET A 302 14.61 22.73 19.26
C MET A 302 13.90 23.00 20.59
N GLU A 303 14.44 23.84 21.45
CA GLU A 303 13.78 24.29 22.67
C GLU A 303 12.61 25.23 22.38
N THR A 304 12.78 26.15 21.43
CA THR A 304 11.90 27.34 21.32
C THR A 304 10.91 27.31 20.16
N VAL A 305 11.11 26.48 19.13
CA VAL A 305 10.23 26.45 17.96
C VAL A 305 8.80 26.06 18.34
N LYS A 306 7.82 26.84 17.87
CA LYS A 306 6.40 26.60 18.14
C LYS A 306 5.64 26.34 16.85
N ARG A 307 4.57 25.56 16.94
CA ARG A 307 3.75 25.18 15.79
C ARG A 307 3.13 26.39 15.06
N ASP A 308 2.74 27.43 15.78
CA ASP A 308 2.19 28.67 15.19
C ASP A 308 3.22 29.40 14.32
N VAL A 309 4.48 29.44 14.75
CA VAL A 309 5.59 30.00 13.95
C VAL A 309 5.85 29.15 12.70
N VAL A 310 5.82 27.83 12.84
CA VAL A 310 5.98 26.91 11.70
C VAL A 310 4.86 27.08 10.69
N ASP A 311 3.61 27.10 11.14
CA ASP A 311 2.44 27.18 10.24
C ASP A 311 2.20 28.59 9.69
N ALA A 312 2.89 29.62 10.19
CA ALA A 312 2.84 30.97 9.65
C ALA A 312 3.48 31.08 8.25
N THR A 313 4.33 30.13 7.85
CA THR A 313 4.96 30.10 6.52
C THR A 313 4.40 28.96 5.66
N PRO A 314 4.11 29.19 4.36
CA PRO A 314 3.64 28.12 3.47
C PRO A 314 4.62 26.95 3.30
N THR A 315 5.92 27.20 3.53
CA THR A 315 6.97 26.19 3.48
C THR A 315 7.08 25.38 4.77
N ARG A 316 6.45 25.83 5.86
CA ARG A 316 6.62 25.29 7.21
C ARG A 316 8.08 25.27 7.68
N CYS A 317 8.86 26.26 7.25
CA CYS A 317 10.18 26.52 7.79
C CYS A 317 10.08 27.66 8.83
N PRO A 318 10.62 27.50 10.04
CA PRO A 318 10.43 28.46 11.12
C PRO A 318 11.41 29.65 11.05
N VAL A 319 12.45 29.56 10.21
CA VAL A 319 13.47 30.61 10.06
C VAL A 319 13.17 31.40 8.78
N PRO A 320 12.81 32.70 8.87
CA PRO A 320 12.34 33.48 7.73
C PRO A 320 13.31 33.52 6.53
N GLU A 321 14.62 33.68 6.78
CA GLU A 321 15.64 33.69 5.73
C GLU A 321 15.64 32.38 4.95
N THR A 322 15.77 31.24 5.64
CA THR A 322 15.71 29.91 5.02
C THR A 322 14.34 29.62 4.40
N ALA A 323 13.25 30.10 4.99
CA ALA A 323 11.92 29.93 4.43
C ALA A 323 11.78 30.62 3.06
N GLN A 324 12.42 31.78 2.89
CA GLN A 324 12.49 32.47 1.60
C GLN A 324 13.31 31.68 0.58
N GLU A 325 14.51 31.23 0.94
CA GLU A 325 15.36 30.42 0.05
C GLU A 325 14.65 29.13 -0.39
N ILE A 326 13.95 28.45 0.54
CA ILE A 326 13.13 27.28 0.25
C ILE A 326 11.98 27.64 -0.71
N THR A 327 11.33 28.78 -0.51
CA THR A 327 10.24 29.24 -1.38
C THR A 327 10.74 29.43 -2.81
N GLU A 328 11.88 30.11 -2.97
CA GLU A 328 12.52 30.35 -4.27
C GLU A 328 12.89 29.02 -4.95
N GLU A 329 13.46 28.06 -4.22
CA GLU A 329 13.80 26.74 -4.76
C GLU A 329 12.55 25.97 -5.23
N ILE A 330 11.47 25.98 -4.44
CA ILE A 330 10.23 25.29 -4.82
C ILE A 330 9.60 25.92 -6.08
N LEU A 331 9.58 27.25 -6.16
CA LEU A 331 9.05 27.98 -7.32
C LEU A 331 9.87 27.71 -8.57
N ARG A 332 11.21 27.75 -8.46
CA ARG A 332 12.12 27.41 -9.56
C ARG A 332 11.83 26.02 -10.11
N ARG A 333 11.71 25.02 -9.24
CA ARG A 333 11.42 23.63 -9.66
C ARG A 333 10.06 23.48 -10.32
N LYS A 334 9.07 24.23 -9.83
CA LYS A 334 7.74 24.27 -10.45
C LYS A 334 7.80 24.85 -11.87
N GLU A 335 8.55 25.93 -12.08
CA GLU A 335 8.76 26.52 -13.42
C GLU A 335 9.51 25.57 -14.37
N GLU A 336 10.46 24.81 -13.84
CA GLU A 336 11.19 23.75 -14.54
C GLU A 336 10.33 22.48 -14.80
N ASN A 337 9.07 22.46 -14.38
CA ASN A 337 8.21 21.26 -14.42
C ASN A 337 8.79 20.04 -13.70
N ASN A 338 9.62 20.28 -12.68
CA ASN A 338 10.39 19.30 -11.94
C ASN A 338 9.98 19.27 -10.46
N SER A 339 10.61 18.41 -9.66
CA SER A 339 10.41 18.33 -8.23
C SER A 339 11.73 18.28 -7.46
N ILE A 340 11.66 18.54 -6.15
CA ILE A 340 12.81 18.54 -5.26
C ILE A 340 12.46 17.87 -3.93
N GLY A 341 13.47 17.25 -3.32
CA GLY A 341 13.40 16.62 -2.01
C GLY A 341 13.96 17.53 -0.92
N GLY A 342 14.11 17.00 0.28
CA GLY A 342 14.51 17.79 1.44
C GLY A 342 14.41 17.02 2.74
N THR A 343 14.45 17.75 3.85
CA THR A 343 14.38 17.17 5.19
C THR A 343 13.32 17.86 6.05
N VAL A 344 12.71 17.07 6.94
CA VAL A 344 11.84 17.54 8.02
C VAL A 344 12.51 17.15 9.34
N THR A 345 12.72 18.12 10.22
CA THR A 345 13.15 17.89 11.59
C THR A 345 11.92 17.89 12.49
N CYS A 346 11.92 17.03 13.49
CA CYS A 346 10.88 16.97 14.51
C CYS A 346 11.53 16.97 15.89
N VAL A 347 10.93 17.72 16.81
CA VAL A 347 11.27 17.71 18.24
C VAL A 347 10.06 17.29 19.05
N ILE A 348 10.31 16.47 20.06
CA ILE A 348 9.34 16.02 21.06
C ILE A 348 9.87 16.53 22.41
N ARG A 349 9.09 17.39 23.05
CA ARG A 349 9.39 17.94 24.37
C ARG A 349 8.53 17.29 25.43
N ASN A 350 9.03 17.32 26.67
CA ASN A 350 8.35 16.74 27.84
C ASN A 350 8.00 15.26 27.65
N CYS A 351 8.84 14.53 26.91
CA CYS A 351 8.68 13.08 26.78
C CYS A 351 8.88 12.43 28.16
N PRO A 352 7.95 11.57 28.63
CA PRO A 352 8.15 10.83 29.87
C PRO A 352 9.46 10.04 29.85
N ILE A 353 10.17 10.01 30.97
CA ILE A 353 11.36 9.17 31.15
C ILE A 353 10.91 7.70 31.19
N GLY A 354 11.62 6.82 30.48
CA GLY A 354 11.39 5.37 30.57
C GLY A 354 10.54 4.77 29.44
N LEU A 355 10.21 5.51 28.38
CA LEU A 355 9.51 4.97 27.21
C LEU A 355 10.49 4.24 26.29
N GLY A 356 10.07 3.10 25.75
CA GLY A 356 10.85 2.25 24.84
C GLY A 356 11.30 0.94 25.46
N GLU A 357 11.68 -0.01 24.60
CA GLU A 357 12.16 -1.34 25.01
C GLU A 357 13.69 -1.45 24.88
N PRO A 358 14.37 -2.28 25.69
CA PRO A 358 15.83 -2.34 25.70
C PRO A 358 16.45 -3.02 24.46
N CYS A 359 15.68 -3.77 23.66
CA CYS A 359 16.22 -4.66 22.62
C CYS A 359 15.65 -4.41 21.21
N PHE A 360 14.56 -5.10 20.82
CA PHE A 360 14.06 -5.07 19.44
C PHE A 360 13.10 -3.92 19.15
N ASP A 361 12.43 -3.41 20.17
CA ASP A 361 11.46 -2.32 20.08
C ASP A 361 11.98 -1.05 20.78
N LYS A 362 13.28 -0.79 20.64
CA LYS A 362 13.91 0.46 21.08
C LYS A 362 13.16 1.67 20.51
N LEU A 363 13.01 2.72 21.32
CA LEU A 363 12.22 3.88 20.94
C LEU A 363 12.72 4.51 19.64
N GLU A 364 14.03 4.66 19.45
CA GLU A 364 14.63 5.17 18.21
C GLU A 364 14.38 4.25 17.01
N ALA A 365 14.31 2.93 17.22
CA ALA A 365 14.02 1.97 16.18
C ALA A 365 12.53 2.03 15.76
N LYS A 366 11.62 2.22 16.72
CA LYS A 366 10.19 2.40 16.45
C LYS A 366 9.91 3.72 15.76
N LEU A 367 10.56 4.80 16.17
CA LEU A 367 10.55 6.09 15.47
C LEU A 367 11.07 5.93 14.05
N ALA A 368 12.24 5.29 13.85
CA ALA A 368 12.79 5.04 12.52
C ALA A 368 11.83 4.25 11.63
N HIS A 369 11.24 3.16 12.15
CA HIS A 369 10.24 2.36 11.43
C HIS A 369 9.02 3.20 11.04
N ALA A 370 8.48 3.97 11.97
CA ALA A 370 7.35 4.85 11.73
C ALA A 370 7.66 5.89 10.65
N MET A 371 8.80 6.57 10.72
CA MET A 371 9.20 7.60 9.76
C MET A 371 9.52 7.00 8.39
N LEU A 372 10.27 5.90 8.32
CA LEU A 372 10.64 5.26 7.06
C LEU A 372 9.46 4.56 6.36
N SER A 373 8.34 4.36 7.07
CA SER A 373 7.09 3.88 6.48
C SER A 373 6.28 4.98 5.76
N ILE A 374 6.67 6.26 5.90
CA ILE A 374 5.99 7.38 5.24
C ILE A 374 6.36 7.37 3.74
N PRO A 375 5.42 7.66 2.82
CA PRO A 375 5.76 7.75 1.41
C PRO A 375 6.88 8.77 1.13
N ALA A 376 7.76 8.41 0.19
CA ALA A 376 8.94 9.19 -0.24
C ALA A 376 10.10 9.31 0.76
N THR A 377 10.04 8.74 1.96
CA THR A 377 11.18 8.77 2.87
C THR A 377 12.33 7.87 2.41
N LYS A 378 13.56 8.31 2.68
CA LYS A 378 14.81 7.60 2.32
C LYS A 378 15.90 7.64 3.38
N GLY A 379 15.72 8.41 4.46
CA GLY A 379 16.67 8.48 5.55
C GLY A 379 15.99 8.90 6.84
N PHE A 380 16.57 8.47 7.96
CA PHE A 380 16.18 8.84 9.31
C PHE A 380 17.47 8.95 10.12
N GLU A 381 17.62 10.04 10.86
CA GLU A 381 18.69 10.24 11.82
C GLU A 381 18.11 10.80 13.11
N ILE A 382 18.66 10.37 14.25
CA ILE A 382 18.19 10.75 15.57
C ILE A 382 19.35 11.29 16.40
N GLY A 383 19.07 12.28 17.25
CA GLY A 383 20.10 12.96 18.01
C GLY A 383 21.15 13.58 17.08
N SER A 384 22.41 13.45 17.46
CA SER A 384 23.56 13.91 16.65
C SER A 384 23.72 13.19 15.29
N GLY A 385 22.99 12.07 15.08
CA GLY A 385 22.89 11.41 13.79
C GLY A 385 24.23 11.07 13.13
N PHE A 386 24.30 11.29 11.81
CA PHE A 386 25.50 11.02 11.01
C PHE A 386 26.67 11.95 11.34
N GLU A 387 26.42 13.10 11.94
CA GLU A 387 27.48 14.01 12.36
C GLU A 387 28.14 13.53 13.67
N GLY A 388 27.34 13.02 14.61
CA GLY A 388 27.82 12.39 15.84
C GLY A 388 28.75 11.19 15.58
N ALA A 389 28.53 10.45 14.49
CA ALA A 389 29.39 9.35 14.08
C ALA A 389 30.84 9.76 13.73
N LYS A 390 31.10 11.07 13.57
CA LYS A 390 32.42 11.64 13.31
C LYS A 390 33.10 12.17 14.58
N MET A 391 32.41 12.17 15.71
CA MET A 391 32.90 12.71 16.98
C MET A 391 33.68 11.66 17.78
N SER A 392 34.61 12.12 18.62
CA SER A 392 35.20 11.26 19.64
C SER A 392 34.16 10.97 20.74
N GLY A 393 34.29 9.84 21.44
CA GLY A 393 33.39 9.54 22.57
C GLY A 393 33.45 10.61 23.67
N LYS A 394 34.62 11.22 23.89
CA LYS A 394 34.77 12.32 24.86
C LYS A 394 33.92 13.54 24.47
N ASP A 395 33.88 13.87 23.19
CA ASP A 395 33.13 15.03 22.68
C ASP A 395 31.65 14.73 22.51
N HIS A 396 31.30 13.48 22.18
CA HIS A 396 29.92 13.05 21.98
C HIS A 396 29.18 12.88 23.30
N ASN A 397 29.77 12.21 24.29
CA ASN A 397 29.07 11.78 25.50
C ASN A 397 28.33 12.92 26.22
N ASP A 398 27.09 12.64 26.61
CA ASP A 398 26.21 13.53 27.35
C ASP A 398 26.38 13.29 28.85
N ALA A 399 27.18 14.14 29.52
CA ALA A 399 27.41 14.02 30.95
C ALA A 399 26.12 14.30 31.75
N PHE A 400 25.86 13.49 32.77
CA PHE A 400 24.74 13.68 33.68
C PHE A 400 25.07 14.70 34.79
N ILE A 401 24.07 15.50 35.14
CA ILE A 401 24.08 16.42 36.28
C ILE A 401 22.75 16.29 37.04
N SER A 402 22.73 16.71 38.31
CA SER A 402 21.49 16.80 39.07
C SER A 402 20.51 17.79 38.43
N ASP A 403 19.23 17.43 38.39
CA ASP A 403 18.16 18.31 37.92
C ASP A 403 17.64 19.29 39.00
N GLY A 404 18.18 19.20 40.23
CA GLY A 404 17.74 19.97 41.40
C GLY A 404 16.42 19.52 42.03
N LYS A 405 15.78 18.47 41.50
CA LYS A 405 14.49 17.91 41.95
C LYS A 405 14.61 16.45 42.42
N GLY A 406 15.83 15.91 42.49
CA GLY A 406 16.11 14.54 42.90
C GLY A 406 16.28 13.56 41.74
N GLY A 407 16.28 14.06 40.50
CA GLY A 407 16.58 13.31 39.28
C GLY A 407 17.91 13.72 38.64
N LEU A 408 18.12 13.22 37.43
CA LEU A 408 19.28 13.52 36.58
C LEU A 408 18.79 14.10 35.26
N LYS A 409 19.63 14.97 34.69
CA LYS A 409 19.50 15.51 33.33
C LYS A 409 20.87 15.50 32.66
N THR A 410 20.94 15.67 31.36
CA THR A 410 22.23 15.78 30.67
C THR A 410 22.63 17.24 30.42
N VAL A 411 23.95 17.49 30.30
CA VAL A 411 24.48 18.82 29.98
C VAL A 411 24.26 19.17 28.50
N LYS A 412 24.39 18.16 27.64
CA LYS A 412 24.19 18.21 26.18
C LYS A 412 23.16 17.14 25.81
N ASN A 413 22.67 17.16 24.58
CA ASN A 413 21.68 16.18 24.12
C ASN A 413 22.07 15.55 22.78
N HIS A 414 23.34 15.14 22.61
CA HIS A 414 23.76 14.46 21.38
C HIS A 414 23.12 13.08 21.20
N SER A 415 22.65 12.46 22.29
CA SER A 415 21.86 11.22 22.27
C SER A 415 20.45 11.44 21.71
N GLY A 416 19.95 12.68 21.64
CA GLY A 416 18.63 12.98 21.10
C GLY A 416 17.49 12.46 21.96
N GLY A 417 17.60 12.61 23.28
CA GLY A 417 16.55 12.26 24.24
C GLY A 417 16.39 10.76 24.49
N ILE A 418 17.22 9.91 23.87
CA ILE A 418 17.11 8.45 23.95
C ILE A 418 18.48 7.84 24.21
N GLN A 419 18.58 7.00 25.24
CA GLN A 419 19.80 6.30 25.60
C GLN A 419 19.49 4.82 25.86
N GLY A 420 20.22 3.93 25.18
CA GLY A 420 20.03 2.49 25.32
C GLY A 420 18.68 1.97 24.82
N GLY A 421 17.93 2.75 24.03
CA GLY A 421 16.58 2.38 23.59
C GLY A 421 15.45 3.07 24.32
N ILE A 422 15.77 3.83 25.37
CA ILE A 422 14.81 4.34 26.35
C ILE A 422 14.90 5.86 26.44
N SER A 423 13.75 6.55 26.51
CA SER A 423 13.70 8.01 26.70
C SER A 423 14.33 8.43 28.04
N ASN A 424 15.20 9.43 28.00
CA ASN A 424 15.93 9.92 29.18
C ASN A 424 15.37 11.22 29.77
N GLY A 425 14.30 11.77 29.17
CA GLY A 425 13.61 12.99 29.63
C GLY A 425 14.09 14.28 28.96
N GLU A 426 15.21 14.25 28.25
CA GLU A 426 15.61 15.36 27.36
C GLU A 426 14.75 15.34 26.09
N HIS A 427 14.82 16.42 25.31
CA HIS A 427 14.09 16.50 24.05
C HIS A 427 14.49 15.38 23.10
N ILE A 428 13.50 14.64 22.58
CA ILE A 428 13.75 13.72 21.49
C ILE A 428 13.72 14.52 20.20
N TYR A 429 14.77 14.44 19.39
CA TYR A 429 14.77 15.10 18.09
C TYR A 429 15.37 14.21 17.00
N PHE A 430 14.81 14.32 15.81
CA PHE A 430 15.22 13.53 14.66
C PHE A 430 14.95 14.27 13.35
N THR A 431 15.64 13.86 12.29
CA THR A 431 15.49 14.40 10.95
C THR A 431 15.13 13.28 9.98
N VAL A 432 14.15 13.53 9.12
CA VAL A 432 13.64 12.58 8.12
C VAL A 432 13.92 13.12 6.72
N ALA A 433 14.60 12.34 5.89
CA ALA A 433 14.91 12.70 4.52
C ALA A 433 13.83 12.18 3.56
N PHE A 434 13.32 13.07 2.72
CA PHE A 434 12.36 12.75 1.66
C PHE A 434 12.99 12.96 0.29
N LYS A 435 12.81 11.98 -0.60
CA LYS A 435 13.20 12.14 -2.00
C LYS A 435 12.24 13.08 -2.75
N PRO A 436 12.65 13.62 -3.92
CA PRO A 436 11.75 14.36 -4.79
C PRO A 436 10.48 13.55 -5.17
N ALA A 437 9.38 14.27 -5.43
CA ALA A 437 8.16 13.66 -5.94
C ALA A 437 8.43 13.01 -7.31
N ALA A 438 8.15 11.71 -7.41
CA ALA A 438 8.58 10.93 -8.58
C ALA A 438 7.76 11.18 -9.85
N THR A 439 6.52 11.66 -9.73
CA THR A 439 5.75 12.10 -10.91
C THR A 439 6.01 13.58 -11.15
N ILE A 440 6.61 13.90 -12.31
CA ILE A 440 6.93 15.24 -12.79
C ILE A 440 6.33 15.40 -14.19
N SER A 441 6.13 16.65 -14.65
CA SER A 441 5.50 16.91 -15.95
C SER A 441 6.48 16.78 -17.14
N LEU A 442 7.77 16.55 -16.86
CA LEU A 442 8.76 16.24 -17.88
C LEU A 442 8.60 14.79 -18.37
N SER A 443 8.83 14.58 -19.67
CA SER A 443 8.90 13.25 -20.26
C SER A 443 10.03 12.44 -19.63
N GLN A 444 9.75 11.19 -19.28
CA GLN A 444 10.75 10.29 -18.69
C GLN A 444 10.90 9.04 -19.54
N GLU A 445 12.15 8.69 -19.88
CA GLU A 445 12.47 7.40 -20.48
C GLU A 445 12.22 6.28 -19.46
N THR A 446 11.54 5.23 -19.91
CA THR A 446 11.20 4.07 -19.10
C THR A 446 10.97 2.86 -20.00
N SER A 447 10.44 1.77 -19.45
CA SER A 447 10.07 0.58 -20.21
C SER A 447 8.64 0.20 -19.89
N ALA A 448 7.89 -0.26 -20.88
CA ALA A 448 6.59 -0.87 -20.67
C ALA A 448 6.71 -2.14 -19.81
N TYR A 449 5.58 -2.64 -19.32
CA TYR A 449 5.58 -3.82 -18.43
C TYR A 449 6.13 -5.11 -19.07
N ASP A 450 6.19 -5.17 -20.40
CA ASP A 450 6.80 -6.24 -21.19
C ASP A 450 8.31 -6.06 -21.44
N GLY A 451 8.87 -4.89 -21.06
CA GLY A 451 10.29 -4.56 -21.19
C GLY A 451 10.64 -3.70 -22.39
N GLU A 452 9.68 -3.40 -23.28
CA GLU A 452 9.94 -2.55 -24.44
C GLU A 452 10.23 -1.10 -23.99
N PRO A 453 11.32 -0.46 -24.47
CA PRO A 453 11.61 0.93 -24.16
C PRO A 453 10.49 1.87 -24.62
N GLY A 454 10.23 2.91 -23.83
CA GLY A 454 9.27 3.94 -24.19
C GLY A 454 9.42 5.20 -23.34
N THR A 455 8.51 6.14 -23.56
CA THR A 455 8.51 7.43 -22.87
C THR A 455 7.18 7.62 -22.16
N LEU A 456 7.24 7.95 -20.88
CA LEU A 456 6.08 8.32 -20.08
C LEU A 456 5.99 9.84 -20.00
N GLU A 457 4.84 10.38 -20.42
CA GLU A 457 4.53 11.81 -20.36
C GLU A 457 3.43 12.07 -19.32
N ALA A 458 3.76 11.99 -18.04
CA ALA A 458 2.75 12.15 -16.99
C ALA A 458 2.05 13.52 -17.06
N ARG A 459 0.84 13.54 -17.63
CA ARG A 459 -0.01 14.73 -17.70
C ARG A 459 -0.70 14.92 -16.36
N GLY A 460 -0.42 16.03 -15.68
CA GLY A 460 -1.08 16.28 -14.40
C GLY A 460 -0.48 17.40 -13.57
N ARG A 461 -1.15 17.64 -12.44
CA ARG A 461 -0.77 18.67 -11.46
C ARG A 461 -0.02 17.98 -10.33
N HIS A 462 1.31 18.03 -10.37
CA HIS A 462 2.19 17.36 -9.41
C HIS A 462 2.74 18.33 -8.37
N ASP A 463 3.03 17.81 -7.17
CA ASP A 463 3.67 18.61 -6.12
C ASP A 463 5.15 18.82 -6.48
N PRO A 464 5.64 20.07 -6.62
CA PRO A 464 7.07 20.33 -6.82
C PRO A 464 7.89 19.99 -5.56
N CYS A 465 7.25 19.99 -4.39
CA CYS A 465 7.85 19.65 -3.11
C CYS A 465 6.78 19.11 -2.14
N VAL A 466 7.03 17.95 -1.55
CA VAL A 466 6.07 17.29 -0.62
C VAL A 466 6.28 17.69 0.85
N LEU A 467 7.39 18.35 1.17
CA LEU A 467 7.86 18.53 2.53
C LEU A 467 6.90 19.32 3.44
N PRO A 468 6.28 20.44 3.02
CA PRO A 468 5.35 21.15 3.88
C PRO A 468 4.22 20.23 4.36
N ARG A 469 3.68 19.40 3.46
CA ARG A 469 2.60 18.45 3.77
C ARG A 469 3.08 17.26 4.61
N ALA A 470 4.38 16.96 4.59
CA ALA A 470 4.96 15.88 5.37
C ALA A 470 5.06 16.22 6.87
N VAL A 471 5.15 17.50 7.24
CA VAL A 471 5.25 17.95 8.65
C VAL A 471 4.16 17.34 9.56
N PRO A 472 2.85 17.51 9.31
CA PRO A 472 1.82 16.92 10.17
C PRO A 472 1.82 15.39 10.13
N ILE A 473 2.33 14.77 9.06
CA ILE A 473 2.46 13.30 8.96
C ILE A 473 3.59 12.82 9.89
N VAL A 474 4.73 13.50 9.89
CA VAL A 474 5.87 13.20 10.78
C VAL A 474 5.47 13.37 12.24
N GLU A 475 4.83 14.48 12.60
CA GLU A 475 4.33 14.71 13.96
C GLU A 475 3.35 13.60 14.39
N SER A 476 2.40 13.25 13.51
CA SER A 476 1.41 12.20 13.78
C SER A 476 2.06 10.83 13.98
N MET A 477 3.03 10.47 13.14
CA MET A 477 3.75 9.20 13.29
C MET A 477 4.60 9.16 14.56
N ALA A 478 5.13 10.30 15.03
CA ALA A 478 5.83 10.38 16.30
C ALA A 478 4.86 10.19 17.47
N ALA A 479 3.69 10.84 17.43
CA ALA A 479 2.63 10.66 18.42
C ALA A 479 2.17 9.21 18.51
N LEU A 480 2.01 8.53 17.37
CA LEU A 480 1.65 7.11 17.34
C LEU A 480 2.70 6.20 17.99
N VAL A 481 3.99 6.52 17.85
CA VAL A 481 5.06 5.74 18.49
C VAL A 481 5.13 5.97 19.99
N LEU A 482 4.86 7.18 20.46
CA LEU A 482 4.88 7.49 21.91
C LEU A 482 3.64 7.00 22.65
N MET A 483 2.51 6.93 21.96
CA MET A 483 1.24 6.46 22.51
C MET A 483 1.18 4.92 22.61
N GLU A 484 1.86 4.24 21.68
CA GLU A 484 2.08 2.79 21.72
C GLU A 484 3.02 2.40 22.86
#